data_AF-A0A842AZY6-F1
#
_entry.id   AF-A0A842AZY6-F1
#
_cell.length_a   1.000
_cell.length_b   1.000
_cell.length_c   1.000
_cell.angle_alpha   90.00
_cell.angle_beta   90.00
_cell.angle_gamma   90.00
#
_symmetry.space_group_name_H-M   'P 1'
#
loop_
_entity.id
_entity.type
_entity.pdbx_description
1 polymer ?
#
loop_
_entity_poly.entity_id
_entity_poly.type
_entity_poly.pdbx_seq_one_letter_code
_entity_poly.pdbx_strand_id
1 'polypeptide(L)'
;MKKIGMLGLMLMFLVSLVACGGSKYDEVIDKVVAQDKKSMSSNYMSDIADELNRETAGVKVYDDGKYIELEFGKNNYESFFKRMSDGSYEEASYDDKKYVKEDAKLEYEEKNGREVKHSNQ
;
A
#
# COMPACT_ATOMS: atom_id res chain seq x y z
N MET A 1 11.23 -37.99 30.88
CA MET A 1 11.57 -36.61 31.30
C MET A 1 12.36 -35.91 30.19
N LYS A 2 11.77 -34.92 29.50
CA LYS A 2 12.37 -33.61 29.19
C LYS A 2 11.51 -32.84 28.15
N LYS A 3 10.77 -31.89 28.72
CA LYS A 3 10.52 -30.50 28.28
C LYS A 3 9.92 -30.24 26.89
N ILE A 4 8.62 -29.97 26.96
CA ILE A 4 7.81 -29.05 26.13
C ILE A 4 8.62 -27.81 25.71
N GLY A 5 8.57 -27.50 24.42
CA GLY A 5 8.88 -26.17 23.87
C GLY A 5 7.65 -25.65 23.13
N MET A 6 6.74 -25.00 23.86
CA MET A 6 5.70 -24.15 23.27
C MET A 6 6.41 -22.96 22.60
N LEU A 7 6.49 -22.97 21.27
CA LEU A 7 6.79 -21.75 20.52
C LEU A 7 5.44 -21.10 20.19
N GLY A 8 4.89 -20.38 21.16
CA GLY A 8 3.75 -19.50 20.93
C GLY A 8 4.17 -18.43 19.93
N LEU A 9 3.68 -18.55 18.70
CA LEU A 9 3.81 -17.50 17.71
C LEU A 9 2.97 -16.33 18.22
N MET A 10 3.66 -15.35 18.80
CA MET A 10 3.09 -14.10 19.25
C MET A 10 2.56 -13.39 18.00
N LEU A 11 1.27 -13.56 17.69
CA LEU A 11 0.55 -12.66 16.80
C LEU A 11 0.63 -11.29 17.48
N MET A 12 1.62 -10.49 17.09
CA MET A 12 1.62 -9.07 17.37
C MET A 12 0.42 -8.51 16.62
N PHE A 13 -0.69 -8.38 17.33
CA PHE A 13 -1.71 -7.41 17.00
C PHE A 13 -0.99 -6.07 16.90
N LEU A 14 -0.75 -5.63 15.68
CA LEU A 14 -0.45 -4.23 15.38
C LEU A 14 -1.71 -3.45 15.76
N VAL A 15 -1.82 -3.14 17.05
CA VAL A 15 -2.77 -2.16 17.56
C VAL A 15 -2.26 -0.83 17.05
N SER A 16 -2.69 -0.46 15.85
CA SER A 16 -2.44 0.84 15.27
C SER A 16 -3.06 1.87 16.19
N LEU A 17 -2.21 2.63 16.89
CA LEU A 17 -2.55 3.91 17.46
C LEU A 17 -2.92 4.82 16.29
N VAL A 18 -4.17 4.76 15.84
CA VAL A 18 -4.72 5.73 14.91
C VAL A 18 -4.76 7.05 15.67
N ALA A 19 -3.68 7.82 15.58
CA ALA A 19 -3.66 9.19 16.05
C ALA A 19 -4.84 9.91 15.39
N CYS A 20 -5.62 10.60 16.22
CA CYS A 20 -6.92 11.18 15.91
C CYS A 20 -6.93 11.93 14.56
N GLY A 21 -7.34 11.25 13.48
CA GLY A 21 -7.45 11.83 12.14
C GLY A 21 -6.79 11.05 11.00
N GLY A 22 -5.97 10.03 11.27
CA GLY A 22 -5.35 9.18 10.24
C GLY A 22 -6.22 8.01 9.76
N SER A 23 -5.90 7.44 8.60
CA SER A 23 -6.50 6.20 8.09
C SER A 23 -5.81 4.98 8.69
N LYS A 24 -6.53 3.85 8.80
CA LYS A 24 -5.91 2.56 9.18
C LYS A 24 -4.86 2.09 8.15
N TYR A 25 -4.82 2.70 6.97
CA TYR A 25 -3.91 2.37 5.88
C TYR A 25 -2.66 3.26 5.81
N ASP A 26 -2.54 4.30 6.64
CA ASP A 26 -1.46 5.31 6.51
C ASP A 26 -0.06 4.69 6.49
N GLU A 27 0.24 3.83 7.47
CA GLU A 27 1.56 3.19 7.61
C GLU A 27 1.92 2.37 6.37
N VAL A 28 0.95 1.65 5.81
CA VAL A 28 1.21 0.77 4.69
C VAL A 28 1.35 1.54 3.37
N ILE A 29 0.61 2.63 3.21
CA ILE A 29 0.73 3.54 2.07
C ILE A 29 2.14 4.17 2.07
N ASP A 30 2.58 4.71 3.21
CA ASP A 30 3.91 5.31 3.33
C ASP A 30 5.02 4.31 2.99
N LYS A 31 4.85 3.05 3.42
CA LYS A 31 5.79 1.97 3.13
C LYS A 31 5.88 1.66 1.62
N VAL A 32 4.75 1.51 0.92
CA VAL A 32 4.78 1.17 -0.53
C VAL A 32 5.25 2.34 -1.38
N VAL A 33 4.92 3.59 -1.02
CA VAL A 33 5.46 4.79 -1.69
C VAL A 33 6.98 4.85 -1.55
N ALA A 34 7.51 4.61 -0.34
CA ALA A 34 8.95 4.58 -0.11
C ALA A 34 9.64 3.44 -0.88
N GLN A 35 9.01 2.27 -0.97
CA GLN A 35 9.49 1.14 -1.76
C GLN A 35 9.56 1.48 -3.26
N ASP A 36 8.52 2.10 -3.81
CA ASP A 36 8.45 2.50 -5.22
C ASP A 36 9.53 3.56 -5.56
N LYS A 37 9.64 4.57 -4.70
CA LYS A 37 10.70 5.60 -4.78
C LYS A 37 12.10 4.98 -4.78
N LYS A 38 12.36 4.04 -3.88
CA LYS A 38 13.65 3.36 -3.81
C LYS A 38 13.94 2.54 -5.08
N SER A 39 12.94 1.84 -5.61
CA SER A 39 13.05 1.07 -6.86
C SER A 39 13.44 1.97 -8.03
N MET A 40 12.74 3.09 -8.21
CA MET A 40 13.04 4.06 -9.27
C MET A 40 14.42 4.71 -9.11
N SER A 41 14.80 5.08 -7.89
CA SER A 41 16.11 5.65 -7.61
C SER A 41 17.25 4.67 -7.97
N SER A 42 17.09 3.39 -7.64
CA SER A 42 18.09 2.36 -7.96
C SER A 42 18.25 2.04 -9.45
N ASN A 43 17.23 2.36 -10.26
CA ASN A 43 17.22 2.11 -11.70
C ASN A 43 17.74 3.30 -12.52
N TYR A 44 18.48 4.23 -11.88
CA TYR A 44 18.98 5.48 -12.49
C TYR A 44 17.87 6.43 -13.00
N MET A 45 16.64 6.27 -12.52
CA MET A 45 15.50 7.15 -12.80
C MET A 45 15.27 8.11 -11.64
N SER A 46 16.34 8.76 -11.17
CA SER A 46 16.32 9.63 -9.98
C SER A 46 15.32 10.77 -10.08
N ASP A 47 15.21 11.39 -11.26
CA ASP A 47 14.33 12.53 -11.48
C ASP A 47 12.85 12.14 -11.31
N ILE A 48 12.50 10.90 -11.68
CA ILE A 48 11.15 10.35 -11.46
C ILE A 48 10.97 9.96 -10.00
N ALA A 49 11.99 9.36 -9.37
CA ALA A 49 11.95 8.96 -7.96
C ALA A 49 11.70 10.15 -7.02
N ASP A 50 12.26 11.32 -7.30
CA ASP A 50 12.08 12.52 -6.48
C ASP A 50 10.64 13.04 -6.52
N GLU A 51 9.91 12.73 -7.58
CA GLU A 51 8.50 13.09 -7.77
C GLU A 51 7.53 12.09 -7.15
N LEU A 52 8.01 10.90 -6.74
CA LEU A 52 7.19 9.89 -6.09
C LEU A 52 6.98 10.24 -4.61
N ASN A 53 5.94 11.03 -4.34
CA ASN A 53 5.52 11.39 -2.98
C ASN A 53 4.01 11.16 -2.81
N ARG A 54 3.61 10.69 -1.62
CA ARG A 54 2.19 10.45 -1.27
C ARG A 54 1.33 11.72 -1.42
N GLU A 55 1.89 12.87 -1.07
CA GLU A 55 1.23 14.18 -1.16
C GLU A 55 0.85 14.60 -2.59
N THR A 56 1.43 13.94 -3.60
CA THR A 56 1.16 14.20 -5.02
C THR A 56 0.61 12.98 -5.76
N ALA A 57 0.43 11.86 -5.05
CA ALA A 57 -0.07 10.62 -5.60
C ALA A 57 -1.60 10.54 -5.49
N GLY A 58 -2.22 9.84 -6.43
CA GLY A 58 -3.44 9.12 -6.18
C GLY A 58 -3.10 7.81 -5.49
N VAL A 59 -3.82 7.47 -4.42
CA VAL A 59 -3.66 6.18 -3.74
C VAL A 59 -5.02 5.53 -3.65
N LYS A 60 -5.12 4.27 -4.05
CA LYS A 60 -6.32 3.46 -3.86
C LYS A 60 -5.97 2.17 -3.15
N VAL A 61 -6.81 1.78 -2.19
CA VAL A 61 -6.61 0.58 -1.39
C VAL A 61 -7.83 -0.31 -1.55
N TYR A 62 -7.57 -1.58 -1.88
CA TYR A 62 -8.58 -2.56 -2.18
C TYR A 62 -8.50 -3.77 -1.22
N ASP A 63 -9.65 -4.42 -1.04
CA ASP A 63 -9.79 -5.67 -0.28
C ASP A 63 -9.05 -5.64 1.07
N ASP A 64 -9.37 -4.68 1.93
CA ASP A 64 -8.78 -4.52 3.27
C ASP A 64 -7.24 -4.44 3.25
N GLY A 65 -6.70 -3.67 2.31
CA GLY A 65 -5.27 -3.45 2.15
C GLY A 65 -4.55 -4.57 1.41
N LYS A 66 -5.24 -5.60 0.91
CA LYS A 66 -4.58 -6.67 0.14
C LYS A 66 -3.93 -6.13 -1.12
N TYR A 67 -4.49 -5.10 -1.74
CA TYR A 67 -3.91 -4.44 -2.90
C TYR A 67 -3.85 -2.92 -2.69
N ILE A 68 -2.76 -2.31 -3.17
CA ILE A 68 -2.58 -0.85 -3.17
C ILE A 68 -2.16 -0.43 -4.58
N GLU A 69 -2.83 0.58 -5.10
CA GLU A 69 -2.52 1.24 -6.37
C GLU A 69 -1.99 2.64 -6.07
N LEU A 70 -0.90 3.00 -6.74
CA LEU A 70 -0.32 4.35 -6.73
C LEU A 70 -0.38 4.92 -8.15
N GLU A 71 -0.99 6.10 -8.28
CA GLU A 71 -1.05 6.84 -9.54
C GLU A 71 -0.27 8.15 -9.40
N PHE A 72 0.70 8.38 -10.29
CA PHE A 72 1.49 9.62 -10.34
C PHE A 72 1.20 10.37 -11.64
N GLY A 73 0.25 11.31 -11.57
CA GLY A 73 -0.31 11.98 -12.74
C GLY A 73 0.67 12.80 -13.58
N LYS A 74 1.81 13.22 -13.03
CA LYS A 74 2.84 13.96 -13.79
C LYS A 74 3.57 13.07 -14.81
N ASN A 75 3.73 11.79 -14.50
CA ASN A 75 4.53 10.84 -15.27
C ASN A 75 3.69 9.74 -15.94
N ASN A 76 2.36 9.79 -15.84
CA ASN A 76 1.46 8.70 -16.25
C ASN A 76 1.94 7.33 -15.73
N TYR A 77 2.49 7.34 -14.51
CA TYR A 77 3.08 6.17 -13.88
C TYR A 77 2.08 5.58 -12.90
N GLU A 78 1.84 4.28 -13.02
CA GLU A 78 0.89 3.52 -12.21
C GLU A 78 1.60 2.28 -11.66
N SER A 79 1.58 2.12 -10.34
CA SER A 79 2.16 0.98 -9.63
C SER A 79 1.08 0.24 -8.87
N PHE A 80 1.18 -1.08 -8.83
CA PHE A 80 0.30 -1.92 -8.02
C PHE A 80 1.14 -2.78 -7.10
N PHE A 81 0.73 -2.86 -5.85
CA PHE A 81 1.36 -3.67 -4.82
C PHE A 81 0.36 -4.65 -4.23
N LYS A 82 0.83 -5.85 -3.92
CA LYS A 82 0.06 -6.92 -3.27
C LYS A 82 0.65 -7.26 -1.91
N ARG A 83 -0.21 -7.38 -0.91
CA ARG A 83 0.16 -7.89 0.41
C ARG A 83 0.41 -9.39 0.35
N MET A 84 1.58 -9.80 0.79
CA MET A 84 2.00 -11.19 0.92
C MET A 84 1.54 -11.77 2.26
N SER A 85 1.63 -13.10 2.40
CA SER A 85 1.18 -13.80 3.62
C SER A 85 1.96 -13.43 4.88
N ASP A 86 3.18 -12.94 4.73
CA ASP A 86 4.03 -12.43 5.81
C ASP A 86 3.78 -10.95 6.16
N GLY A 87 2.84 -10.29 5.47
CA GLY A 87 2.52 -8.88 5.63
C GLY A 87 3.46 -7.92 4.88
N SER A 88 4.43 -8.43 4.11
CA SER A 88 5.21 -7.62 3.18
C SER A 88 4.40 -7.26 1.93
N TYR A 89 4.91 -6.32 1.14
CA TYR A 89 4.29 -5.90 -0.11
C TYR A 89 5.26 -6.09 -1.27
N GLU A 90 4.78 -6.68 -2.35
CA GLU A 90 5.52 -6.89 -3.59
C GLU A 90 4.78 -6.25 -4.76
N GLU A 91 5.47 -5.98 -5.86
CA GLU A 91 4.80 -5.51 -7.08
C GLU A 91 3.78 -6.58 -7.54
N ALA A 92 2.57 -6.13 -7.84
CA ALA A 92 1.49 -7.01 -8.27
C ALA A 92 1.81 -7.64 -9.63
N SER A 93 1.46 -8.92 -9.79
CA SER A 93 1.55 -9.61 -11.08
C SER A 93 0.52 -9.06 -12.09
N TYR A 94 0.62 -9.48 -13.35
CA TYR A 94 -0.39 -9.13 -14.36
C TYR A 94 -1.81 -9.56 -13.94
N ASP A 95 -1.97 -10.78 -13.44
CA ASP A 95 -3.27 -11.30 -13.02
C ASP A 95 -3.83 -10.54 -11.80
N ASP A 96 -2.95 -10.14 -10.88
CA ASP A 96 -3.35 -9.30 -9.75
C ASP A 96 -3.80 -7.91 -10.22
N LYS A 97 -3.07 -7.28 -11.15
CA LYS A 97 -3.46 -5.97 -11.74
C LYS A 97 -4.82 -6.08 -12.44
N LYS A 98 -5.06 -7.18 -13.17
CA LYS A 98 -6.34 -7.44 -13.82
C LYS A 98 -7.48 -7.56 -12.80
N TYR A 99 -7.27 -8.37 -11.77
CA TYR A 99 -8.25 -8.54 -10.69
C TYR A 99 -8.57 -7.21 -9.98
N VAL A 100 -7.58 -6.38 -9.70
CA VAL A 100 -7.79 -5.06 -9.09
C VAL A 100 -8.71 -4.18 -9.94
N LYS A 101 -8.52 -4.19 -11.27
CA LYS A 101 -9.28 -3.36 -12.20
C LYS A 101 -10.71 -3.87 -12.44
N GLU A 102 -10.94 -5.17 -12.33
CA GLU A 102 -12.21 -5.81 -12.71
C GLU A 102 -13.11 -6.12 -11.51
N ASP A 103 -12.52 -6.57 -10.39
CA ASP A 103 -13.28 -7.27 -9.34
C ASP A 103 -12.99 -6.77 -7.91
N ALA A 104 -11.84 -6.15 -7.66
CA ALA A 104 -11.45 -5.80 -6.29
C ALA A 104 -12.32 -4.68 -5.72
N LYS A 105 -12.61 -4.77 -4.42
CA LYS A 105 -13.44 -3.79 -3.73
C LYS A 105 -12.60 -2.61 -3.27
N LEU A 106 -12.85 -1.43 -3.82
CA LEU A 106 -12.27 -0.18 -3.33
C LEU A 106 -12.76 0.09 -1.90
N GLU A 107 -11.83 0.25 -0.97
CA GLU A 107 -12.15 0.52 0.43
C GLU A 107 -11.66 1.89 0.90
N TYR A 108 -10.67 2.45 0.22
CA TYR A 108 -10.08 3.73 0.58
C TYR A 108 -9.40 4.37 -0.62
N GLU A 109 -9.52 5.69 -0.72
CA GLU A 109 -8.91 6.48 -1.78
C GLU A 109 -8.34 7.77 -1.18
N GLU A 110 -7.13 8.13 -1.59
CA GLU A 110 -6.54 9.45 -1.40
C GLU A 110 -6.24 10.09 -2.74
N LYS A 111 -6.37 11.41 -2.78
CA LYS A 111 -5.82 12.23 -3.84
C LYS A 111 -4.99 13.35 -3.25
N ASN A 112 -3.72 13.40 -3.63
CA ASN A 112 -2.77 14.39 -3.14
C ASN A 112 -2.67 14.41 -1.59
N GLY A 113 -2.50 13.23 -0.99
CA GLY A 113 -2.38 13.04 0.46
C GLY A 113 -3.64 13.34 1.27
N ARG A 114 -4.82 13.36 0.65
CA ARG A 114 -6.10 13.63 1.33
C ARG A 114 -7.11 12.56 0.98
N GLU A 115 -7.73 11.98 1.99
CA GLU A 115 -8.80 10.99 1.83
C GLU A 115 -9.96 11.58 1.02
N VAL A 116 -10.39 10.83 0.01
CA VAL A 116 -11.59 11.11 -0.79
C VAL A 116 -12.74 10.33 -0.19
N LYS A 117 -13.70 11.04 0.39
CA LYS A 117 -14.93 10.43 0.91
C LYS A 117 -15.95 10.28 -0.21
N HIS A 118 -16.25 9.04 -0.56
CA HIS A 118 -17.36 8.72 -1.46
C HIS A 118 -18.67 8.81 -0.68
N SER A 119 -19.48 9.83 -0.97
CA SER A 119 -20.86 9.89 -0.47
C SER A 119 -21.66 8.80 -1.17
N ASN A 120 -22.09 7.79 -0.43
CA ASN A 120 -23.06 6.81 -0.94
C ASN A 120 -24.32 7.56 -1.39
N GLN A 121 -24.59 7.58 -2.70
CA GLN A 121 -25.91 7.93 -3.26
C GLN A 121 -26.81 6.71 -3.27
#